data_AF-A0A1Q7JP48-F1
#
_entry.id   AF-A0A1Q7JP48-F1
#
_cell.length_a   1.000
_cell.length_b   1.000
_cell.length_c   1.000
_cell.angle_alpha   90.00
_cell.angle_beta   90.00
_cell.angle_gamma   90.00
#
_symmetry.space_group_name_H-M   'P 1'
#
loop_
_entity.id
_entity.type
_entity.pdbx_description
1 polymer ?
#
loop_
_entity_poly.entity_id
_entity_poly.type
_entity_poly.pdbx_seq_one_letter_code
_entity_poly.pdbx_strand_id
1 'polypeptide(L)'
;MNTPIFGIFLMLLTVVAMFLGTVGVIHALLKQKRDLLKAILIGAAIWIAAYLLVLISVSAFSHGQVLGLGAEKRFCGFYLDCHLAASVDRVDTARAIEARVPPQQLGADGAWWIVTVRVSSNARRARLALLQPHVTVVDDLGTEHPRAVAAERALGDTVSLERKLGPGESLARRVVFDLPRGVRRPRLRFTEGYWIDRVIELFLIGDEDSLFHGRRTFALTADG
;
A
#
# COMPACT_ATOMS: atom_id res chain seq x y z
N MET A 1 7.86 -3.09 -22.29
CA MET A 1 8.54 -3.23 -20.97
C MET A 1 10.05 -3.28 -21.20
N ASN A 2 10.70 -2.13 -21.39
CA ASN A 2 12.17 -2.01 -21.58
C ASN A 2 12.76 -1.07 -20.51
N THR A 3 12.29 -1.17 -19.26
CA THR A 3 12.51 -0.19 -18.19
C THR A 3 13.56 -0.51 -17.11
N PRO A 4 14.44 -1.54 -17.16
CA PRO A 4 15.48 -1.66 -16.14
C PRO A 4 16.71 -0.77 -16.43
N ILE A 5 17.02 -0.50 -17.70
CA ILE A 5 18.30 0.15 -18.07
C ILE A 5 18.32 1.64 -17.69
N PHE A 6 17.24 2.38 -18.00
CA PHE A 6 17.15 3.81 -17.71
C PHE A 6 17.22 4.11 -16.20
N GLY A 7 16.54 3.29 -15.39
CA GLY A 7 16.58 3.42 -13.93
C GLY A 7 17.97 3.17 -13.34
N ILE A 8 18.68 2.15 -13.83
CA ILE A 8 20.04 1.83 -13.39
C ILE A 8 21.00 2.99 -13.73
N PHE A 9 20.93 3.56 -14.93
CA PHE A 9 21.77 4.70 -15.30
C PHE A 9 21.46 5.95 -14.48
N LEU A 10 20.19 6.23 -14.20
CA LEU A 10 19.78 7.35 -13.35
C LEU A 10 20.30 7.17 -11.91
N MET A 11 20.24 5.95 -11.37
CA MET A 11 20.78 5.61 -10.06
C MET A 11 22.32 5.75 -10.00
N LEU A 12 23.03 5.27 -11.02
CA LEU A 12 24.48 5.45 -11.11
C LEU A 12 24.86 6.92 -11.20
N LEU A 13 24.14 7.70 -12.00
CA LEU A 13 24.34 9.13 -12.13
C LEU A 13 24.14 9.86 -10.80
N THR A 14 23.08 9.53 -10.04
CA THR A 14 22.85 10.14 -8.72
C THR A 14 23.95 9.78 -7.73
N VAL A 15 24.39 8.53 -7.67
CA VAL A 15 25.47 8.10 -6.77
C VAL A 15 26.78 8.85 -7.10
N VAL A 16 27.15 8.94 -8.37
CA VAL A 16 28.35 9.65 -8.81
C VAL A 16 28.24 11.15 -8.53
N ALA A 17 27.10 11.77 -8.85
CA ALA A 17 26.85 13.18 -8.58
C ALA A 17 26.92 13.49 -7.07
N MET A 18 26.38 12.61 -6.23
CA MET A 18 26.43 12.77 -4.78
C MET A 18 27.88 12.66 -4.28
N PHE A 19 28.65 11.66 -4.75
CA PHE A 19 30.06 11.52 -4.37
C PHE A 19 30.90 12.74 -4.77
N LEU A 20 30.79 13.19 -6.01
CA LEU A 20 31.50 14.38 -6.51
C LEU A 20 31.06 15.66 -5.78
N GLY A 21 29.76 15.77 -5.48
CA GLY A 21 29.20 16.86 -4.68
C GLY A 21 29.81 16.92 -3.28
N THR A 22 29.86 15.79 -2.56
CA THR A 22 30.44 15.73 -1.20
C THR A 22 31.92 16.08 -1.20
N VAL A 23 32.70 15.52 -2.14
CA VAL A 23 34.13 15.86 -2.30
C VAL A 23 34.29 17.35 -2.62
N GLY A 24 33.44 17.90 -3.49
CA GLY A 24 33.42 19.31 -3.83
C GLY A 24 33.10 20.23 -2.65
N VAL A 25 32.12 19.85 -1.80
CA VAL A 25 31.78 20.60 -0.57
C VAL A 25 32.94 20.59 0.41
N ILE A 26 33.52 19.42 0.67
CA ILE A 26 34.70 19.29 1.56
C ILE A 26 35.83 20.17 1.04
N HIS A 27 36.14 20.11 -0.26
CA HIS A 27 37.17 20.94 -0.87
C HIS A 27 36.86 22.44 -0.77
N ALA A 28 35.61 22.84 -1.02
CA ALA A 28 35.16 24.22 -0.94
C ALA A 28 35.25 24.78 0.49
N LEU A 29 34.88 23.98 1.49
CA LEU A 29 34.99 24.34 2.91
C LEU A 29 36.46 24.46 3.34
N LEU A 30 37.30 23.48 2.99
CA LEU A 30 38.74 23.51 3.29
C LEU A 30 39.47 24.68 2.66
N LYS A 31 39.06 25.10 1.45
CA LYS A 31 39.65 26.24 0.72
C LYS A 31 38.87 27.54 0.88
N GLN A 32 37.85 27.59 1.75
CA GLN A 32 36.93 28.73 1.95
C GLN A 32 36.36 29.34 0.65
N LYS A 33 36.20 28.51 -0.40
CA LYS A 33 35.70 28.95 -1.71
C LYS A 33 34.17 29.05 -1.69
N ARG A 34 33.67 30.21 -1.26
CA ARG A 34 32.23 30.49 -1.14
C ARG A 34 31.48 30.35 -2.48
N ASP A 35 32.11 30.70 -3.59
CA ASP A 35 31.47 30.62 -4.91
C ASP A 35 31.32 29.17 -5.40
N LEU A 36 32.31 28.31 -5.11
CA LEU A 36 32.21 26.88 -5.39
C LEU A 36 31.11 26.23 -4.54
N LEU A 37 31.01 26.59 -3.25
CA LEU A 37 29.94 26.11 -2.38
C LEU A 37 28.56 26.54 -2.89
N LYS A 38 28.39 27.80 -3.29
CA LYS A 38 27.14 28.30 -3.91
C LYS A 38 26.78 27.53 -5.18
N ALA A 39 27.76 27.29 -6.06
CA ALA A 39 27.53 26.54 -7.30
C ALA A 39 27.07 25.10 -7.02
N ILE A 40 27.68 24.43 -6.04
CA ILE A 40 27.28 23.07 -5.64
C ILE A 40 25.86 23.07 -5.04
N LEU A 41 25.53 24.04 -4.18
CA LEU A 41 24.19 24.16 -3.59
C LEU A 41 23.12 24.45 -4.65
N ILE A 42 23.40 25.31 -5.63
CA ILE A 42 22.50 25.58 -6.76
C ILE A 42 22.30 24.30 -7.59
N GLY A 43 23.38 23.58 -7.90
CA GLY A 43 23.29 22.30 -8.61
C GLY A 43 22.43 21.26 -7.88
N ALA A 44 22.62 21.14 -6.57
CA ALA A 44 21.80 20.26 -5.73
C ALA A 44 20.32 20.69 -5.73
N ALA A 45 20.04 21.99 -5.63
CA ALA A 45 18.67 22.51 -5.67
C ALA A 45 17.99 22.23 -7.02
N ILE A 46 18.70 22.41 -8.15
CA ILE A 46 18.20 22.08 -9.49
C ILE A 46 17.89 20.59 -9.60
N TRP A 47 18.78 19.73 -9.09
CA TRP A 47 18.56 18.28 -9.12
C TRP A 47 17.33 17.86 -8.32
N ILE A 48 17.16 18.40 -7.11
CA ILE A 48 15.98 18.17 -6.27
C ILE A 48 14.71 18.65 -6.99
N ALA A 49 14.74 19.85 -7.58
CA ALA A 49 13.60 20.39 -8.32
C ALA A 49 13.22 19.50 -9.53
N ALA A 50 14.21 19.01 -10.28
CA ALA A 50 13.98 18.10 -11.39
C ALA A 50 13.37 16.77 -10.91
N TYR A 51 13.86 16.21 -9.81
CA TYR A 51 13.30 15.00 -9.20
C TYR A 51 11.84 15.19 -8.79
N LEU A 52 11.53 16.29 -8.09
CA LEU A 52 10.18 16.62 -7.66
C LEU A 52 9.25 16.79 -8.86
N LEU A 53 9.71 17.43 -9.95
CA LEU A 53 8.92 17.61 -11.16
C LEU A 53 8.56 16.27 -11.81
N VAL A 54 9.52 15.34 -11.90
CA VAL A 54 9.25 13.97 -12.41
C VAL A 54 8.26 13.25 -11.51
N LEU A 55 8.46 13.31 -10.19
CA LEU A 55 7.57 12.68 -9.22
C LEU A 55 6.14 13.20 -9.35
N ILE A 56 5.94 14.52 -9.40
CA ILE A 56 4.63 15.15 -9.59
C ILE A 56 4.02 14.74 -10.93
N SER A 57 4.81 14.69 -12.00
CA SER A 57 4.32 14.34 -13.34
C SER A 57 3.81 12.91 -13.41
N VAL A 58 4.59 11.94 -12.90
CA VAL A 58 4.20 10.53 -12.87
C VAL A 58 2.98 10.33 -11.98
N SER A 59 2.96 11.03 -10.85
CA SER A 59 1.89 10.93 -9.89
C SER A 59 0.56 11.50 -10.42
N ALA A 60 0.59 12.67 -11.05
CA ALA A 60 -0.58 13.27 -11.70
C ALA A 60 -1.15 12.41 -12.84
N PHE A 61 -0.29 11.60 -13.49
CA PHE A 61 -0.71 10.68 -14.56
C PHE A 61 -1.12 9.30 -14.03
N SER A 62 -0.99 9.05 -12.72
CA SER A 62 -1.36 7.79 -12.12
C SER A 62 -2.87 7.73 -11.86
N HIS A 63 -3.56 6.84 -12.58
CA HIS A 63 -4.97 6.59 -12.34
C HIS A 63 -5.16 5.53 -11.24
N GLY A 64 -6.00 5.85 -10.25
CA GLY A 64 -6.47 4.86 -9.28
C GLY A 64 -7.28 3.77 -9.98
N GLN A 65 -7.13 2.52 -9.52
CA GLN A 65 -7.87 1.39 -10.06
C GLN A 65 -8.80 0.81 -8.99
N VAL A 66 -10.07 0.66 -9.36
CA VAL A 66 -11.04 -0.08 -8.54
C VAL A 66 -11.12 -1.49 -9.11
N LEU A 67 -10.68 -2.45 -8.31
CA LEU A 67 -10.65 -3.88 -8.61
C LEU A 67 -12.02 -4.48 -8.26
N GLY A 68 -12.55 -5.33 -9.13
CA GLY A 68 -13.77 -6.09 -8.84
C GLY A 68 -13.54 -7.21 -7.83
N LEU A 69 -14.63 -7.88 -7.43
CA LEU A 69 -14.55 -9.13 -6.67
C LEU A 69 -13.77 -10.19 -7.47
N GLY A 70 -12.90 -10.93 -6.79
CA GLY A 70 -12.03 -11.96 -7.37
C GLY A 70 -10.80 -11.43 -8.11
N ALA A 71 -10.70 -10.11 -8.36
CA ALA A 71 -9.50 -9.53 -8.95
C ALA A 71 -8.33 -9.62 -7.94
N GLU A 72 -7.12 -9.84 -8.44
CA GLU A 72 -5.92 -9.98 -7.61
C GLU A 72 -5.14 -8.66 -7.56
N LYS A 73 -4.92 -8.15 -6.34
CA LYS A 73 -3.89 -7.14 -6.06
C LYS A 73 -2.61 -7.85 -5.64
N ARG A 74 -1.53 -7.66 -6.39
CA ARG A 74 -0.22 -8.20 -6.03
C ARG A 74 0.53 -7.28 -5.07
N PHE A 75 1.21 -7.91 -4.13
CA PHE A 75 2.10 -7.32 -3.15
C PHE A 75 3.53 -7.72 -3.50
N CYS A 76 4.41 -6.73 -3.66
CA CYS A 76 5.78 -6.90 -4.11
C CYS A 76 6.70 -6.53 -2.94
N GLY A 77 7.54 -7.48 -2.52
CA GLY A 77 8.52 -7.20 -1.47
C GLY A 77 9.62 -6.25 -1.95
N PHE A 78 10.51 -5.86 -1.03
CA PHE A 78 11.67 -4.98 -1.27
C PHE A 78 12.52 -5.37 -2.50
N TYR A 79 12.61 -6.66 -2.83
CA TYR A 79 13.36 -7.16 -3.99
C TYR A 79 12.53 -7.23 -5.29
N LEU A 80 11.38 -6.55 -5.37
CA LEU A 80 10.42 -6.58 -6.49
C LEU A 80 9.83 -7.97 -6.78
N ASP A 81 9.90 -8.87 -5.80
CA ASP A 81 9.32 -10.21 -5.88
C ASP A 81 7.82 -10.16 -5.57
N CYS A 82 7.00 -10.08 -6.62
CA CYS A 82 5.53 -9.99 -6.54
C CYS A 82 4.87 -11.37 -6.41
N HIS A 83 5.16 -12.06 -5.31
CA HIS A 83 4.72 -13.44 -5.10
C HIS A 83 3.47 -13.60 -4.22
N LEU A 84 3.05 -12.54 -3.53
CA LEU A 84 1.83 -12.51 -2.76
C LEU A 84 0.74 -11.77 -3.53
N ALA A 85 -0.48 -12.28 -3.46
CA ALA A 85 -1.66 -11.61 -3.99
C ALA A 85 -2.78 -11.62 -2.96
N ALA A 86 -3.57 -10.55 -2.92
CA ALA A 86 -4.85 -10.56 -2.22
C ALA A 86 -6.01 -10.32 -3.19
N SER A 87 -7.15 -10.95 -2.89
CA SER A 87 -8.41 -10.76 -3.59
C SER A 87 -9.56 -10.65 -2.58
N VAL A 88 -10.66 -10.04 -2.99
CA VAL A 88 -11.93 -10.12 -2.27
C VAL A 88 -12.78 -11.20 -2.92
N ASP A 89 -12.97 -12.32 -2.25
CA ASP A 89 -13.73 -13.44 -2.81
C ASP A 89 -15.24 -13.22 -2.70
N ARG A 90 -15.68 -12.68 -1.57
CA ARG A 90 -17.11 -12.56 -1.24
C ARG A 90 -17.34 -11.44 -0.22
N VAL A 91 -18.50 -10.80 -0.32
CA VAL A 91 -18.97 -9.78 0.61
C VAL A 91 -20.39 -10.15 1.04
N ASP A 92 -20.61 -10.30 2.35
CA ASP A 92 -21.95 -10.43 2.92
C ASP A 92 -22.29 -9.21 3.77
N THR A 93 -23.59 -8.90 3.87
CA THR A 93 -24.09 -7.89 4.79
C THR A 93 -25.07 -8.48 5.78
N ALA A 94 -24.94 -8.14 7.06
CA ALA A 94 -25.83 -8.60 8.13
C ALA A 94 -26.20 -7.45 9.08
N ARG A 95 -27.37 -7.51 9.72
CA ARG A 95 -27.76 -6.52 10.76
C ARG A 95 -27.24 -6.87 12.15
N ALA A 96 -26.96 -8.15 12.38
CA ALA A 96 -26.43 -8.66 13.63
C ALA A 96 -25.52 -9.84 13.36
N ILE A 97 -24.53 -10.04 14.22
CA ILE A 97 -23.67 -11.23 14.23
C ILE A 97 -24.02 -12.05 15.47
N GLU A 98 -24.39 -13.30 15.24
CA GLU A 98 -24.52 -14.30 16.30
C GLU A 98 -23.11 -14.69 16.75
N ALA A 99 -22.73 -14.31 17.97
CA ALA A 99 -21.45 -14.75 18.51
C ALA A 99 -21.48 -16.27 18.73
N ARG A 100 -20.34 -16.90 18.45
CA ARG A 100 -20.15 -18.34 18.72
C ARG A 100 -20.27 -18.69 20.22
N VAL A 101 -20.26 -17.70 21.11
CA VAL A 101 -20.51 -17.83 22.56
C VAL A 101 -21.84 -17.13 22.91
N PRO A 102 -22.92 -17.87 23.19
CA PRO A 102 -24.17 -17.29 23.71
C PRO A 102 -23.94 -16.59 25.06
N PRO A 103 -24.62 -15.46 25.38
CA PRO A 103 -25.77 -14.85 24.72
C PRO A 103 -25.45 -13.50 24.02
N GLN A 104 -24.21 -13.29 23.58
CA GLN A 104 -23.80 -11.98 23.06
C GLN A 104 -24.13 -11.85 21.57
N GLN A 105 -25.27 -11.22 21.25
CA GLN A 105 -25.56 -10.77 19.90
C GLN A 105 -24.93 -9.37 19.70
N LEU A 106 -24.07 -9.24 18.70
CA LEU A 106 -23.46 -7.95 18.35
C LEU A 106 -24.33 -7.28 17.28
N GLY A 107 -25.08 -6.25 17.68
CA GLY A 107 -25.78 -5.36 16.75
C GLY A 107 -24.80 -4.42 16.04
N ALA A 108 -25.07 -4.11 14.77
CA ALA A 108 -24.35 -3.07 14.04
C ALA A 108 -25.00 -1.70 14.28
N ASP A 109 -24.20 -0.64 14.32
CA ASP A 109 -24.68 0.75 14.30
C ASP A 109 -25.35 1.07 12.96
N GLY A 110 -24.84 0.50 11.86
CA GLY A 110 -25.49 0.54 10.55
C GLY A 110 -25.77 -0.85 9.99
N ALA A 111 -24.75 -1.49 9.45
CA ALA A 111 -24.77 -2.86 8.97
C ALA A 111 -23.36 -3.47 9.04
N TRP A 112 -23.29 -4.74 9.42
CA TRP A 112 -22.06 -5.52 9.34
C TRP A 112 -21.75 -5.86 7.89
N TRP A 113 -20.57 -5.45 7.42
CA TRP A 113 -20.00 -5.89 6.15
C TRP A 113 -18.93 -6.94 6.44
N ILE A 114 -19.22 -8.18 6.06
CA ILE A 114 -18.37 -9.34 6.28
C ILE A 114 -17.67 -9.64 4.95
N VAL A 115 -16.42 -9.21 4.85
CA VAL A 115 -15.61 -9.30 3.64
C VAL A 115 -14.68 -10.50 3.74
N THR A 116 -14.82 -11.47 2.85
CA THR A 116 -13.91 -12.60 2.75
C THR A 116 -12.74 -12.22 1.85
N VAL A 117 -11.59 -11.98 2.46
CA VAL A 117 -10.34 -11.72 1.76
C VAL A 117 -9.57 -13.03 1.61
N ARG A 118 -9.00 -13.25 0.42
CA ARG A 118 -8.06 -14.34 0.18
C ARG A 118 -6.68 -13.75 -0.05
N VAL A 119 -5.68 -14.36 0.58
CA VAL A 119 -4.26 -14.09 0.31
C VAL A 119 -3.66 -15.37 -0.25
N SER A 120 -2.97 -15.29 -1.39
CA SER A 120 -2.32 -16.42 -2.04
C SER A 120 -0.83 -16.16 -2.24
N SER A 121 -0.04 -17.23 -2.24
CA SER A 121 1.38 -17.21 -2.54
C SER A 121 1.66 -18.06 -3.77
N ASN A 122 2.24 -17.47 -4.82
CA ASN A 122 2.73 -18.19 -5.98
C ASN A 122 4.26 -18.42 -5.94
N ALA A 123 4.89 -18.15 -4.79
CA ALA A 123 6.32 -18.38 -4.59
C ALA A 123 6.66 -19.85 -4.85
N ARG A 124 7.77 -20.14 -5.53
CA ARG A 124 8.12 -21.53 -5.87
C ARG A 124 8.75 -22.33 -4.72
N ARG A 125 9.50 -21.65 -3.85
CA ARG A 125 10.36 -22.30 -2.83
C ARG A 125 10.36 -21.63 -1.46
N ALA A 126 9.85 -20.40 -1.37
CA ALA A 126 9.87 -19.62 -0.15
C ALA A 126 8.51 -19.64 0.55
N ARG A 127 8.52 -19.49 1.87
CA ARG A 127 7.33 -19.14 2.64
C ARG A 127 7.32 -17.63 2.85
N LEU A 128 6.24 -16.97 2.43
CA LEU A 128 6.10 -15.51 2.47
C LEU A 128 4.91 -15.11 3.33
N ALA A 129 4.98 -13.94 3.94
CA ALA A 129 3.89 -13.35 4.70
C ALA A 129 3.73 -11.89 4.28
N LEU A 130 2.50 -11.37 4.36
CA LEU A 130 2.26 -9.94 4.26
C LEU A 130 2.92 -9.24 5.45
N LEU A 131 3.53 -8.08 5.20
CA LEU A 131 4.16 -7.28 6.25
C LEU A 131 3.15 -6.28 6.81
N GLN A 132 2.68 -6.48 8.05
CA GLN A 132 1.71 -5.57 8.70
C GLN A 132 0.50 -5.20 7.82
N PRO A 133 -0.28 -6.18 7.37
CA PRO A 133 -1.41 -5.94 6.47
C PRO A 133 -2.45 -5.03 7.12
N HIS A 134 -2.71 -3.90 6.47
CA HIS A 134 -3.74 -2.95 6.89
C HIS A 134 -4.93 -3.04 5.94
N VAL A 135 -6.10 -3.30 6.51
CA VAL A 135 -7.37 -3.41 5.76
C VAL A 135 -8.37 -2.45 6.35
N THR A 136 -8.89 -1.55 5.51
CA THR A 136 -9.89 -0.53 5.90
C THR A 136 -10.90 -0.37 4.76
N VAL A 137 -12.12 0.04 5.08
CA VAL A 137 -13.11 0.41 4.07
C VAL A 137 -13.10 1.92 3.90
N VAL A 138 -13.14 2.38 2.65
CA VAL A 138 -13.20 3.80 2.30
C VAL A 138 -14.43 4.05 1.46
N ASP A 139 -15.23 5.04 1.82
CA ASP A 139 -16.42 5.43 1.05
C ASP A 139 -16.10 6.42 -0.08
N ASP A 140 -17.14 6.94 -0.73
CA ASP A 140 -17.02 7.94 -1.79
C ASP A 140 -16.59 9.32 -1.28
N LEU A 141 -16.90 9.65 -0.03
CA LEU A 141 -16.45 10.85 0.67
C LEU A 141 -15.00 10.74 1.18
N GLY A 142 -14.39 9.56 1.09
CA GLY A 142 -13.04 9.30 1.58
C GLY A 142 -12.96 9.00 3.07
N THR A 143 -14.10 8.79 3.74
CA THR A 143 -14.15 8.41 5.16
C THR A 143 -13.66 6.98 5.32
N GLU A 144 -12.78 6.77 6.28
CA GLU A 144 -12.23 5.45 6.60
C GLU A 144 -13.04 4.77 7.71
N HIS A 145 -13.44 3.53 7.46
CA HIS A 145 -14.18 2.68 8.38
C HIS A 145 -13.26 1.53 8.80
N PRO A 146 -12.75 1.52 10.04
CA PRO A 146 -11.80 0.53 10.50
C PRO A 146 -12.47 -0.83 10.76
N ARG A 147 -11.64 -1.86 10.91
CA ARG A 147 -12.10 -3.22 11.21
C ARG A 147 -12.77 -3.32 12.57
N ALA A 148 -13.90 -3.99 12.61
CA ALA A 148 -14.61 -4.36 13.82
C ALA A 148 -14.02 -5.64 14.42
N VAL A 149 -12.86 -5.54 15.07
CA VAL A 149 -12.12 -6.70 15.60
C VAL A 149 -12.95 -7.52 16.60
N ALA A 150 -13.83 -6.89 17.38
CA ALA A 150 -14.75 -7.60 18.28
C ALA A 150 -15.72 -8.52 17.52
N ALA A 151 -16.27 -8.05 16.40
CA ALA A 151 -17.16 -8.82 15.55
C ALA A 151 -16.43 -9.94 14.81
N GLU A 152 -15.19 -9.71 14.36
CA GLU A 152 -14.34 -10.77 13.79
C GLU A 152 -14.10 -11.92 14.79
N ARG A 153 -13.78 -11.58 16.05
CA ARG A 153 -13.59 -12.58 17.11
C ARG A 153 -14.87 -13.36 17.38
N ALA A 154 -16.03 -12.68 17.37
CA ALA A 154 -17.33 -13.33 17.56
C ALA A 154 -17.67 -14.36 16.46
N LEU A 155 -17.23 -14.13 15.22
CA LEU A 155 -17.34 -15.09 14.11
C LEU A 155 -16.38 -16.29 14.21
N GLY A 156 -15.40 -16.22 15.14
CA GLY A 156 -14.38 -17.23 15.34
C GLY A 156 -13.24 -17.20 14.32
N ASP A 157 -13.07 -16.10 13.57
CA ASP A 157 -11.98 -15.96 12.60
C ASP A 157 -10.71 -15.46 13.29
N THR A 158 -9.80 -16.38 13.61
CA THR A 158 -8.58 -16.09 14.38
C THR A 158 -7.30 -16.14 13.55
N VAL A 159 -7.39 -16.54 12.28
CA VAL A 159 -6.19 -16.72 11.45
C VAL A 159 -5.57 -15.37 11.10
N SER A 160 -4.29 -15.18 11.42
CA SER A 160 -3.57 -13.95 11.10
C SER A 160 -3.36 -13.80 9.58
N LEU A 161 -3.54 -12.58 9.06
CA LEU A 161 -3.16 -12.24 7.68
C LEU A 161 -1.63 -12.22 7.49
N GLU A 162 -0.87 -12.16 8.59
CA GLU A 162 0.60 -12.26 8.61
C GLU A 162 1.08 -13.71 8.64
N ARG A 163 0.17 -14.69 8.57
CA ARG A 163 0.54 -16.10 8.52
C ARG A 163 1.42 -16.35 7.28
N LYS A 164 2.58 -16.96 7.51
CA LYS A 164 3.46 -17.38 6.41
C LYS A 164 2.76 -18.43 5.54
N LEU A 165 2.63 -18.12 4.26
CA LEU A 165 2.11 -18.98 3.21
C LEU A 165 3.27 -19.65 2.46
N GLY A 166 3.21 -20.96 2.34
CA GLY A 166 4.13 -21.73 1.50
C GLY A 166 3.82 -21.63 0.00
N PRO A 167 4.63 -22.32 -0.82
CA PRO A 167 4.42 -22.39 -2.26
C PRO A 167 3.01 -22.88 -2.64
N GLY A 168 2.28 -22.07 -3.41
CA GLY A 168 0.92 -22.38 -3.86
C GLY A 168 -0.15 -22.32 -2.76
N GLU A 169 0.22 -21.95 -1.53
CA GLU A 169 -0.72 -21.88 -0.42
C GLU A 169 -1.61 -20.64 -0.55
N SER A 170 -2.86 -20.76 -0.11
CA SER A 170 -3.77 -19.63 0.08
C SER A 170 -4.42 -19.68 1.45
N LEU A 171 -4.76 -18.49 1.97
CA LEU A 171 -5.52 -18.28 3.19
C LEU A 171 -6.74 -17.44 2.84
N ALA A 172 -7.92 -17.89 3.24
CA ALA A 172 -9.11 -17.05 3.27
C ALA A 172 -9.41 -16.63 4.71
N ARG A 173 -9.80 -15.38 4.90
CA ARG A 173 -10.18 -14.82 6.20
C ARG A 173 -11.37 -13.89 6.04
N ARG A 174 -12.33 -13.94 6.98
CA ARG A 174 -13.36 -12.89 7.07
C ARG A 174 -12.85 -11.71 7.89
N VAL A 175 -13.01 -10.52 7.32
CA VAL A 175 -12.73 -9.22 7.93
C VAL A 175 -14.06 -8.50 8.03
N VAL A 176 -14.35 -7.89 9.18
CA VAL A 176 -15.67 -7.31 9.46
C VAL A 176 -15.57 -5.81 9.65
N PHE A 177 -16.54 -5.09 9.12
CA PHE A 177 -16.68 -3.63 9.25
C PHE A 177 -18.10 -3.28 9.66
N ASP A 178 -18.27 -2.26 10.50
CA ASP A 178 -19.57 -1.62 10.72
C ASP A 178 -19.64 -0.38 9.84
N LEU A 179 -20.53 -0.40 8.84
CA LEU A 179 -20.74 0.76 7.97
C LEU A 179 -22.06 1.43 8.35
N PRO A 180 -22.08 2.76 8.52
CA PRO A 180 -23.32 3.48 8.76
C PRO A 180 -24.28 3.33 7.58
N ARG A 181 -25.57 3.55 7.84
CA ARG A 181 -26.58 3.50 6.78
C ARG A 181 -26.34 4.61 5.76
N GLY A 182 -26.43 4.27 4.48
CA GLY A 182 -26.30 5.23 3.39
C GLY A 182 -24.88 5.43 2.86
N VAL A 183 -23.90 4.64 3.32
CA VAL A 183 -22.57 4.57 2.68
C VAL A 183 -22.72 4.21 1.20
N ARG A 184 -22.10 5.01 0.33
CA ARG A 184 -22.12 4.82 -1.12
C ARG A 184 -20.75 4.34 -1.60
N ARG A 185 -20.76 3.44 -2.59
CA ARG A 185 -19.56 2.87 -3.23
C ARG A 185 -18.45 2.49 -2.23
N PRO A 186 -18.74 1.66 -1.21
CA PRO A 186 -17.72 1.24 -0.26
C PRO A 186 -16.63 0.45 -0.99
N ARG A 187 -15.37 0.83 -0.74
CA ARG A 187 -14.20 0.21 -1.34
C ARG A 187 -13.25 -0.29 -0.27
N LEU A 188 -12.78 -1.52 -0.39
CA LEU A 188 -11.76 -2.07 0.49
C LEU A 188 -10.39 -1.56 0.07
N ARG A 189 -9.70 -0.89 0.98
CA ARG A 189 -8.28 -0.58 0.85
C ARG A 189 -7.49 -1.61 1.64
N PHE A 190 -6.65 -2.35 0.93
CA PHE A 190 -5.75 -3.36 1.49
C PHE A 190 -4.32 -2.95 1.16
N THR A 191 -3.53 -2.56 2.16
CA THR A 191 -2.12 -2.17 2.04
C THR A 191 -1.24 -3.04 2.95
N GLU A 192 0.07 -2.98 2.76
CA GLU A 192 1.09 -3.57 3.63
C GLU A 192 2.17 -2.53 3.95
N GLY A 193 3.01 -2.78 4.95
CA GLY A 193 4.15 -1.91 5.31
C GLY A 193 3.98 -1.12 6.61
N TYR A 194 5.10 -0.61 7.15
CA TYR A 194 5.09 0.28 8.31
C TYR A 194 4.65 1.70 7.91
N TRP A 195 4.10 2.45 8.87
CA TRP A 195 3.82 3.88 8.67
C TRP A 195 5.09 4.71 8.36
N ILE A 196 6.27 4.22 8.73
CA ILE A 196 7.57 4.85 8.41
C ILE A 196 7.96 4.54 6.97
N ASP A 197 7.66 3.33 6.48
CA ASP A 197 7.89 2.95 5.09
C ASP A 197 7.10 3.90 4.18
N ARG A 198 5.85 4.25 4.55
CA ARG A 198 5.05 5.28 3.86
C ARG A 198 5.71 6.66 3.69
N VAL A 199 6.63 7.05 4.57
CA VAL A 199 7.37 8.33 4.43
C VAL A 199 8.46 8.21 3.37
N ILE A 200 9.08 7.04 3.25
CA ILE A 200 10.10 6.74 2.23
C ILE A 200 9.43 6.47 0.88
N GLU A 201 8.32 5.72 0.89
CA GLU A 201 7.44 5.43 -0.24
C GLU A 201 6.79 6.70 -0.81
N LEU A 202 6.58 7.72 0.04
CA LEU A 202 6.15 9.07 -0.38
C LEU A 202 7.05 9.68 -1.46
N PHE A 203 8.35 9.36 -1.41
CA PHE A 203 9.37 9.86 -2.33
C PHE A 203 9.79 8.80 -3.35
N LEU A 204 9.26 7.58 -3.34
CA LEU A 204 9.51 6.57 -4.36
C LEU A 204 8.53 6.74 -5.53
N ILE A 205 9.08 6.84 -6.74
CA ILE A 205 8.30 6.94 -7.97
C ILE A 205 7.73 5.56 -8.31
N GLY A 206 6.40 5.45 -8.46
CA GLY A 206 5.74 4.22 -8.90
C GLY A 206 5.19 3.33 -7.79
N ASP A 207 5.27 3.75 -6.53
CA ASP A 207 4.66 3.06 -5.41
C ASP A 207 3.25 3.59 -5.09
N GLU A 208 2.37 2.73 -4.60
CA GLU A 208 0.95 3.02 -4.37
C GLU A 208 0.68 3.97 -3.19
N ASP A 209 1.65 4.14 -2.31
CA ASP A 209 1.63 5.07 -1.19
C ASP A 209 2.39 6.40 -1.46
N SER A 210 2.88 6.59 -2.69
CA SER A 210 3.53 7.84 -3.12
C SER A 210 2.55 9.01 -3.21
N LEU A 211 3.02 10.24 -2.96
CA LEU A 211 2.21 11.47 -2.96
C LEU A 211 1.48 11.63 -4.29
N PHE A 212 0.14 11.58 -4.27
CA PHE A 212 -0.79 11.68 -5.41
C PHE A 212 -0.91 10.44 -6.32
N HIS A 213 -0.28 9.32 -5.99
CA HIS A 213 -0.37 8.11 -6.82
C HIS A 213 -1.77 7.46 -6.74
N GLY A 214 -2.22 6.92 -7.87
CA GLY A 214 -3.50 6.24 -8.00
C GLY A 214 -3.55 4.96 -7.17
N ARG A 215 -4.34 4.97 -6.09
CA ARG A 215 -4.47 3.82 -5.18
C ARG A 215 -5.30 2.69 -5.80
N ARG A 216 -4.94 1.45 -5.48
CA ARG A 216 -5.75 0.26 -5.81
C ARG A 216 -6.66 -0.11 -4.64
N THR A 217 -7.95 -0.19 -4.92
CA THR A 217 -8.99 -0.56 -3.94
C THR A 217 -9.91 -1.62 -4.54
N PHE A 218 -10.59 -2.43 -3.73
CA PHE A 218 -11.58 -3.38 -4.21
C PHE A 218 -12.98 -2.84 -4.04
N ALA A 219 -13.83 -2.88 -5.06
CA ALA A 219 -15.25 -2.61 -4.92
C ALA A 219 -15.89 -3.68 -4.01
N LEU A 220 -16.67 -3.25 -3.02
CA LEU A 220 -17.42 -4.16 -2.15
C LEU A 220 -18.87 -4.37 -2.61
N THR A 221 -19.32 -3.60 -3.60
CA THR A 221 -20.60 -3.73 -4.26
C THR A 221 -20.41 -4.14 -5.71
N ALA A 222 -21.36 -4.89 -6.27
CA ALA A 222 -21.34 -5.29 -7.68
C ALA A 222 -21.45 -4.11 -8.65
N ASP A 223 -21.93 -2.96 -8.17
CA ASP A 223 -22.03 -1.73 -8.94
C ASP A 223 -20.70 -0.95 -8.83
N GLY A 224 -19.79 -1.24 -9.74
CA GLY A 224 -18.62 -0.41 -10.04
C GLY A 224 -19.02 0.90 -10.71
#